data_AF-A0A4R5XJ36-F1
#
_entry.id   AF-A0A4R5XJ36-F1
#
_cell.length_a   1.000
_cell.length_b   1.000
_cell.length_c   1.000
_cell.angle_alpha   90.00
_cell.angle_beta   90.00
_cell.angle_gamma   90.00
#
_symmetry.space_group_name_H-M   'P 1'
#
loop_
_entity.id
_entity.type
_entity.pdbx_description
1 polymer ?
#
loop_
_entity_poly.entity_id
_entity_poly.type
_entity_poly.pdbx_seq_one_letter_code
_entity_poly.pdbx_strand_id
1 'polypeptide(L)' 'MSKQTAGILLTLVGALSMIINISFFRNAEFYDVIRGGSFVLFMAGMLMIPSFAKSKGSNSMNE' A
#
# COMPACT_ATOMS: atom_id res chain seq x y z
N MET A 1 5.16 -15.96 3.65
CA MET A 1 5.37 -14.59 3.13
C MET A 1 5.89 -13.71 4.25
N SER A 2 6.84 -12.81 3.98
CA SER A 2 7.25 -11.82 4.99
C SER A 2 6.13 -10.79 5.19
N LYS A 3 6.07 -10.17 6.38
CA LYS A 3 5.12 -9.07 6.66
C LYS A 3 5.27 -7.92 5.65
N GLN A 4 6.49 -7.70 5.16
CA GLN A 4 6.79 -6.77 4.06
C GLN A 4 6.11 -7.16 2.76
N THR A 5 6.23 -8.41 2.32
CA THR A 5 5.58 -8.88 1.08
C THR A 5 4.06 -8.75 1.18
N ALA A 6 3.48 -9.07 2.33
CA ALA A 6 2.05 -8.89 2.57
C ALA A 6 1.65 -7.40 2.50
N GLY A 7 2.41 -6.51 3.13
CA GLY A 7 2.18 -5.06 3.07
C GLY A 7 2.29 -4.48 1.65
N ILE A 8 3.29 -4.92 0.88
CA ILE A 8 3.47 -4.53 -0.53
C ILE A 8 2.27 -4.98 -1.37
N LEU A 9 1.85 -6.24 -1.22
CA LEU A 9 0.69 -6.75 -1.96
C LEU A 9 -0.59 -6.01 -1.58
N LEU A 10 -0.83 -5.75 -0.29
CA LEU A 10 -2.00 -4.98 0.16
C LEU A 10 -2.01 -3.57 -0.43
N THR A 11 -0.85 -2.91 -0.45
CA THR A 11 -0.68 -1.56 -1.01
C THR A 11 -0.98 -1.56 -2.50
N LEU A 12 -0.41 -2.51 -3.26
CA LEU A 12 -0.63 -2.62 -4.70
C LEU A 12 -2.09 -2.90 -5.03
N VAL A 13 -2.74 -3.81 -4.31
CA VAL A 13 -4.15 -4.12 -4.50
C VAL A 13 -5.01 -2.88 -4.22
N GLY A 14 -4.78 -2.18 -3.10
CA GLY A 14 -5.52 -0.95 -2.77
C GLY A 14 -5.35 0.14 -3.82
N ALA A 15 -4.13 0.35 -4.32
CA ALA A 15 -3.86 1.32 -5.37
C ALA A 15 -4.52 0.96 -6.70
N LEU A 16 -4.41 -0.29 -7.13
CA LEU A 16 -5.02 -0.76 -8.38
C LEU A 16 -6.54 -0.72 -8.33
N SER A 17 -7.14 -1.16 -7.22
CA SER A 17 -8.59 -1.06 -7.00
C SER A 17 -9.06 0.39 -7.08
N MET A 18 -8.29 1.34 -6.53
CA MET A 18 -8.63 2.76 -6.63
C MET A 18 -8.56 3.28 -8.07
N ILE A 19 -7.50 2.96 -8.81
CA ILE A 19 -7.33 3.37 -10.22
C ILE A 19 -8.48 2.81 -11.07
N ILE A 20 -8.74 1.50 -10.96
CA ILE A 20 -9.80 0.84 -11.74
C ILE A 20 -11.18 1.43 -11.37
N ASN A 21 -11.45 1.64 -10.09
CA ASN A 21 -12.74 2.18 -9.63
C ASN A 21 -12.97 3.60 -10.17
N ILE A 22 -11.95 4.46 -10.16
CA ILE A 22 -12.02 5.82 -10.71
C ILE A 22 -12.18 5.80 -12.24
N SER A 23 -11.43 4.95 -12.93
CA SER A 23 -11.42 4.91 -14.40
C SER A 23 -12.69 4.32 -15.00
N PHE A 24 -13.33 3.34 -14.36
CA PHE A 24 -14.42 2.58 -14.98
C PHE A 24 -15.76 2.66 -14.24
N PHE A 25 -15.74 2.89 -12.92
CA PHE A 25 -16.93 2.70 -12.08
C PHE A 25 -17.41 3.98 -11.40
N ARG A 26 -16.99 5.15 -11.89
CA ARG A 26 -17.33 6.47 -11.30
C ARG A 26 -18.84 6.72 -11.12
N ASN A 27 -19.68 6.15 -12.00
CA ASN A 27 -21.13 6.31 -11.95
C ASN A 27 -21.86 5.09 -11.33
N ALA A 28 -21.12 4.10 -10.81
CA ALA A 28 -21.72 2.92 -10.18
C ALA A 28 -22.16 3.25 -8.74
N GLU A 29 -23.27 2.66 -8.29
CA GLU A 29 -23.82 2.91 -6.95
C GLU A 29 -22.84 2.60 -5.81
N PHE A 30 -21.92 1.65 -6.03
CA PHE A 30 -20.92 1.24 -5.06
C PHE A 30 -19.59 2.00 -5.18
N TYR A 31 -19.50 3.00 -6.06
CA TYR A 31 -18.26 3.74 -6.32
C TYR A 31 -17.62 4.27 -5.04
N ASP A 32 -18.39 4.95 -4.20
CA ASP A 32 -17.87 5.57 -2.97
C ASP A 32 -17.47 4.55 -1.91
N VAL A 33 -18.18 3.42 -1.83
CA VAL A 33 -17.85 2.32 -0.92
C VAL A 33 -16.55 1.66 -1.33
N ILE A 34 -16.39 1.33 -2.62
CA ILE A 34 -15.18 0.72 -3.17
C ILE A 34 -14.00 1.70 -3.06
N ARG A 35 -14.23 3.00 -3.28
CA ARG A 35 -13.22 4.05 -3.13
C ARG A 35 -12.73 4.13 -1.69
N GLY A 36 -13.65 4.16 -0.73
CA GLY A 36 -13.33 4.18 0.69
C GLY A 36 -12.56 2.92 1.12
N GLY A 37 -13.04 1.74 0.74
CA GLY A 37 -12.37 0.47 1.03
C GLY A 37 -10.96 0.38 0.44
N SER A 38 -10.79 0.82 -0.81
CA SER A 38 -9.48 0.83 -1.49
C SER A 38 -8.48 1.77 -0.81
N PHE A 39 -8.94 2.94 -0.33
CA PHE A 39 -8.10 3.88 0.42
C PHE A 39 -7.63 3.30 1.75
N VAL A 40 -8.53 2.69 2.52
CA VAL A 40 -8.18 2.04 3.79
C VAL A 40 -7.19 0.90 3.56
N LEU A 41 -7.39 0.09 2.52
CA LEU A 41 -6.49 -1.01 2.16
C LEU A 41 -5.10 -0.51 1.78
N PHE A 42 -5.04 0.57 0.99
CA PHE A 42 -3.79 1.21 0.59
C PHE A 42 -3.01 1.75 1.81
N MET A 43 -3.69 2.45 2.73
CA MET A 43 -3.07 2.96 3.96
C MET A 43 -2.62 1.83 4.89
N ALA A 44 -3.43 0.79 5.06
CA ALA A 44 -3.08 -0.39 5.86
C ALA A 44 -1.85 -1.11 5.30
N GLY A 45 -1.78 -1.24 3.97
CA GLY A 45 -0.62 -1.77 3.27
C GLY A 45 0.64 -0.95 3.53
N MET A 46 0.57 0.38 3.38
CA MET A 46 1.71 1.27 3.64
C MET A 46 2.19 1.21 5.09
N LEU A 47 1.29 1.14 6.06
CA LEU A 47 1.64 1.03 7.49
C LEU A 47 2.28 -0.33 7.82
N MET A 48 1.90 -1.39 7.10
CA MET A 48 2.47 -2.73 7.25
C MET A 48 3.87 -2.86 6.64
N ILE A 49 4.19 -2.05 5.62
CA ILE A 49 5.55 -1.92 5.14
C ILE A 49 6.31 -1.15 6.23
N PRO A 50 7.28 -1.76 6.93
CA PRO A 50 8.02 -1.08 7.98
C PRO A 50 8.58 0.20 7.38
N SER A 51 8.07 1.32 7.89
CA SER A 51 8.59 2.65 7.60
C SER A 51 10.08 2.60 7.90
N PHE A 52 10.86 3.15 6.99
CA PHE A 52 12.31 3.08 6.96
C PHE A 52 12.82 1.73 6.46
N ALA A 53 13.32 1.76 5.23
CA ALA A 53 14.64 1.21 4.94
C ALA A 53 15.58 1.63 6.10
N LYS A 54 15.62 0.84 7.18
CA LYS A 54 16.77 0.84 8.06
C LYS A 54 17.86 0.25 7.19
N SER A 55 18.55 1.12 6.46
CA SER A 55 19.82 0.82 5.81
C SER A 55 20.68 0.15 6.86
N LYS A 56 20.77 -1.18 6.76
CA LYS A 56 21.53 -1.99 7.69
C LYS A 56 22.94 -2.12 7.10
N GLY A 57 23.84 -1.22 7.55
CA GLY A 57 25.29 -1.21 7.30
C GLY A 57 25.70 -0.30 6.15
N SER A 58 26.66 0.61 6.27
CA SER A 58 27.95 0.46 6.95
C SER A 58 28.33 1.70 7.75
N ASN A 59 28.46 1.54 9.07
CA ASN A 59 29.33 2.36 9.89
C ASN A 59 30.58 1.51 10.15
N SER A 60 31.56 1.60 9.25
CA SER A 60 32.92 1.09 9.44
C SER A 60 33.89 2.25 9.20
N MET A 61 33.84 3.22 10.11
CA MET A 61 34.85 4.26 10.24
C MET A 61 35.17 4.35 11.73
N ASN A 62 36.26 3.67 12.09
CA ASN A 62 37.12 3.72 13.28
C ASN A 62 38.19 2.67 12.94
N GLU A 63 39.26 3.09 12.28
CA GLU A 63 40.55 3.42 12.92
C GLU A 63 41.19 2.19 13.58
#